data_AF-A0A968V8P8-F1
#
_entry.id   AF-A0A968V8P8-F1
#
_cell.length_a   1.000
_cell.length_b   1.000
_cell.length_c   1.000
_cell.angle_alpha   90.00
_cell.angle_beta   90.00
_cell.angle_gamma   90.00
#
_symmetry.space_group_name_H-M   'P 1'
#
loop_
_entity.id
_entity.type
_entity.pdbx_description
1 polymer ?
#
loop_
_entity_poly.entity_id
_entity_poly.type
_entity_poly.pdbx_seq_one_letter_code
_entity_poly.pdbx_strand_id
1 'polypeptide(L)'
;MRLTLLSILLLLFYQVTKAQLTTTANDVVKPYTAHFGYGTNVGYYPLYTAEQLGDLAMGNPSTQVPGAGITTVRPALFEYFQEQWGYELRVKTFEHYKKLGAKDNVVFVGYPSEAHRDTTYYCDSIRSEFFLNMYTPIWDNGENGTPYNDENYYAAYLYKTVTLYKSYVNFGKFGTNLIIRSPRTLFTLLELGKTGGNIIQILVNTIFMRLFFNTSDCCASAMKLSKPLTQKHT
;
A
#
# COMPACT_ATOMS: atom_id res chain seq x y z
N MET A 1 26.47 -45.25 -0.13
CA MET A 1 26.48 -43.97 -0.87
C MET A 1 25.08 -43.47 -1.26
N ARG A 2 24.16 -44.31 -1.78
CA ARG A 2 22.79 -43.88 -2.14
C ARG A 2 21.90 -43.50 -0.95
N LEU A 3 21.91 -44.27 0.15
CA LEU A 3 21.12 -43.93 1.36
C LEU A 3 21.61 -42.64 2.02
N THR A 4 22.93 -42.45 2.14
CA THR A 4 23.54 -41.24 2.72
C THR A 4 23.19 -39.97 1.93
N LEU A 5 23.06 -40.06 0.60
CA LEU A 5 22.69 -38.92 -0.24
C LEU A 5 21.21 -38.51 -0.04
N LEU A 6 20.31 -39.50 0.11
CA LEU A 6 18.89 -39.26 0.37
C LEU A 6 18.66 -38.63 1.75
N SER A 7 19.39 -39.09 2.78
CA SER A 7 19.34 -38.51 4.13
C SER A 7 19.78 -37.04 4.14
N ILE A 8 20.83 -36.69 3.39
CA ILE A 8 21.30 -35.30 3.27
C ILE A 8 20.27 -34.45 2.52
N LEU A 9 19.65 -34.98 1.46
CA LEU A 9 18.61 -34.27 0.70
C LEU A 9 17.37 -33.97 1.54
N LEU A 10 16.93 -34.93 2.36
CA LEU A 10 15.79 -34.76 3.30
C LEU A 10 16.11 -33.76 4.42
N LEU A 11 17.34 -33.77 4.95
CA LEU A 11 17.79 -32.78 5.94
C LEU A 11 17.86 -31.36 5.36
N LEU A 12 18.30 -31.22 4.09
CA LEU A 12 18.30 -29.94 3.39
C LEU A 12 16.86 -29.44 3.13
N PHE A 13 15.94 -30.33 2.74
CA PHE A 13 14.52 -29.99 2.57
C PHE A 13 13.86 -29.54 3.88
N TYR A 14 14.19 -30.16 5.00
CA TYR A 14 13.66 -29.76 6.32
C TYR A 14 14.06 -28.33 6.69
N GLN A 15 15.28 -27.90 6.36
CA GLN A 15 15.73 -26.52 6.65
C GLN A 15 15.01 -25.46 5.80
N VAL A 16 14.53 -25.80 4.60
CA VAL A 16 13.78 -24.87 3.75
C VAL A 16 12.38 -24.58 4.33
N THR A 17 11.78 -25.52 5.07
CA THR A 17 10.43 -25.37 5.65
C THR A 17 10.34 -24.43 6.86
N LYS A 18 11.47 -24.00 7.45
CA LYS A 18 11.50 -23.09 8.62
C LYS A 18 11.74 -21.61 8.29
N ALA A 19 11.57 -21.21 7.03
CA ALA A 19 11.88 -19.85 6.58
C ALA A 19 10.77 -18.81 6.85
N GLN A 20 9.81 -19.10 7.75
CA GLN A 20 8.79 -18.16 8.20
C GLN A 20 9.40 -17.19 9.23
N LEU A 21 9.16 -15.90 9.06
CA LEU A 21 9.59 -14.85 9.99
C LEU A 21 8.80 -14.98 11.29
N THR A 22 9.49 -15.09 12.43
CA THR A 22 8.87 -15.16 13.77
C THR A 22 8.61 -13.78 14.38
N THR A 23 8.93 -12.70 13.68
CA THR A 23 8.77 -11.32 14.16
C THR A 23 7.73 -10.60 13.33
N THR A 24 6.71 -10.10 14.00
CA THR A 24 5.67 -9.24 13.49
C THR A 24 6.00 -7.77 13.74
N ALA A 25 5.23 -6.87 13.14
CA ALA A 25 5.31 -5.44 13.41
C ALA A 25 5.09 -5.07 14.89
N ASN A 26 4.36 -5.91 15.62
CA ASN A 26 4.08 -5.71 17.04
C ASN A 26 5.30 -6.00 17.91
N ASP A 27 6.26 -6.76 17.40
CA ASP A 27 7.42 -7.22 18.17
C ASP A 27 8.58 -6.21 18.14
N VAL A 28 8.66 -5.37 17.09
CA VAL A 28 9.76 -4.40 16.94
C VAL A 28 9.26 -3.09 16.33
N VAL A 29 9.28 -2.02 17.13
CA VAL A 29 9.14 -0.64 16.65
C VAL A 29 10.53 -0.03 16.52
N LYS A 30 11.03 0.13 15.29
CA LYS A 30 12.33 0.78 15.04
C LYS A 30 12.23 2.27 15.34
N PRO A 31 13.09 2.84 16.21
CA PRO A 31 13.12 4.28 16.43
C PRO A 31 13.40 5.04 15.14
N TYR A 32 12.64 6.10 14.87
CA TYR A 32 12.89 7.00 13.75
C TYR A 32 13.87 8.09 14.19
N THR A 33 15.09 7.99 13.68
CA THR A 33 16.21 8.86 14.04
C THR A 33 16.45 10.00 13.04
N ALA A 34 15.69 10.04 11.94
CA ALA A 34 15.79 11.10 10.96
C ALA A 34 15.03 12.35 11.41
N HIS A 35 15.38 13.49 10.84
CA HIS A 35 14.64 14.73 11.07
C HIS A 35 13.22 14.64 10.51
N PHE A 36 12.28 15.33 11.17
CA PHE A 36 10.95 15.51 10.63
C PHE A 36 11.00 16.38 9.38
N GLY A 37 10.38 15.92 8.30
CA GLY A 37 10.21 16.70 7.08
C GLY A 37 8.92 17.51 7.11
N TYR A 38 8.93 18.68 6.48
CA TYR A 38 7.73 19.44 6.16
C TYR A 38 7.07 18.83 4.92
N GLY A 39 5.82 18.39 5.08
CA GLY A 39 5.07 17.68 4.06
C GLY A 39 3.97 18.50 3.43
N THR A 40 3.69 18.24 2.15
CA THR A 40 2.51 18.79 1.46
C THR A 40 1.75 17.73 0.67
N ASN A 41 0.43 17.91 0.55
CA ASN A 41 -0.39 17.10 -0.34
C ASN A 41 -0.42 17.80 -1.72
N VAL A 42 0.29 17.25 -2.70
CA VAL A 42 0.30 17.83 -4.05
C VAL A 42 -0.96 17.38 -4.79
N GLY A 43 -1.91 18.32 -4.94
CA GLY A 43 -3.19 18.13 -5.62
C GLY A 43 -3.14 18.44 -7.12
N TYR A 44 -4.32 18.47 -7.74
CA TYR A 44 -4.49 18.93 -9.12
C TYR A 44 -4.80 20.42 -9.16
N TYR A 45 -3.97 21.19 -9.85
CA TYR A 45 -4.13 22.63 -10.03
C TYR A 45 -4.00 22.94 -11.53
N PRO A 46 -5.08 23.31 -12.24
CA PRO A 46 -5.09 23.38 -13.71
C PRO A 46 -4.03 24.28 -14.36
N LEU A 47 -3.52 25.27 -13.63
CA LEU A 47 -2.51 26.21 -14.10
C LEU A 47 -1.07 25.73 -13.91
N TYR A 48 -0.87 24.61 -13.21
CA TYR A 48 0.45 24.10 -12.84
C TYR A 48 0.57 22.61 -13.14
N THR A 49 1.70 22.20 -13.70
CA THR A 49 2.04 20.77 -13.75
C THR A 49 2.44 20.26 -12.37
N ALA A 50 2.40 18.94 -12.18
CA ALA A 50 2.81 18.33 -10.92
C ALA A 50 4.29 18.62 -10.60
N GLU A 51 5.14 18.73 -11.61
CA GLU A 51 6.56 19.08 -11.49
C GLU A 51 6.74 20.54 -11.05
N GLN A 52 5.98 21.47 -11.63
CA GLN A 52 6.01 22.89 -11.23
C GLN A 52 5.54 23.09 -9.79
N LEU A 53 4.53 22.33 -9.34
CA LEU A 53 4.13 22.31 -7.92
C LEU A 53 5.26 21.79 -7.03
N GLY A 54 6.04 20.82 -7.52
CA GLY A 54 7.26 20.36 -6.85
C GLY A 54 8.31 21.46 -6.72
N ASP A 55 8.57 22.19 -7.81
CA ASP A 55 9.51 23.32 -7.83
C ASP A 55 9.10 24.39 -6.82
N LEU A 56 7.82 24.75 -6.77
CA LEU A 56 7.28 25.73 -5.81
C LEU A 56 7.37 25.23 -4.36
N ALA A 57 7.17 23.93 -4.13
CA ALA A 57 7.19 23.36 -2.80
C ALA A 57 8.63 23.23 -2.25
N MET A 58 9.53 22.62 -3.02
CA MET A 58 10.87 22.22 -2.57
C MET A 58 11.97 23.18 -2.99
N GLY A 59 11.70 24.04 -3.97
CA GLY A 59 12.68 24.92 -4.60
C GLY A 59 13.38 24.21 -5.76
N ASN A 60 13.74 24.98 -6.78
CA ASN A 60 14.47 24.51 -7.94
C ASN A 60 15.50 25.57 -8.36
N PRO A 61 16.80 25.33 -8.08
CA PRO A 61 17.86 26.27 -8.45
C PRO A 61 17.98 26.52 -9.96
N SER A 62 17.65 25.53 -10.79
CA SER A 62 17.75 25.64 -12.26
C SER A 62 16.72 26.61 -12.84
N THR A 63 15.58 26.79 -12.18
CA THR A 63 14.53 27.75 -12.56
C THR A 63 14.46 28.95 -11.62
N GLN A 64 15.43 29.11 -10.72
CA GLN A 64 15.51 30.18 -9.71
C GLN A 64 14.27 30.25 -8.81
N VAL A 65 13.59 29.13 -8.59
CA VAL A 65 12.45 29.05 -7.67
C VAL A 65 12.99 28.76 -6.24
N PRO A 66 12.76 29.64 -5.25
CA PRO A 66 13.34 29.48 -3.92
C PRO A 66 12.73 28.31 -3.12
N GLY A 67 11.49 27.92 -3.41
CA GLY A 67 10.77 26.88 -2.67
C GLY A 67 10.11 27.36 -1.39
N ALA A 68 9.18 26.56 -0.88
CA ALA A 68 8.46 26.79 0.38
C ALA A 68 9.04 26.03 1.58
N GLY A 69 10.22 25.42 1.42
CA GLY A 69 10.87 24.62 2.48
C GLY A 69 10.25 23.23 2.70
N ILE A 70 9.44 22.76 1.75
CA ILE A 70 8.89 21.40 1.78
C ILE A 70 10.02 20.40 1.49
N THR A 71 9.97 19.23 2.13
CA THR A 71 10.98 18.17 2.01
C THR A 71 10.38 16.79 1.76
N THR A 72 9.05 16.65 1.89
CA THR A 72 8.31 15.41 1.58
C THR A 72 6.97 15.75 0.91
N VAL A 73 6.50 14.87 0.03
CA VAL A 73 5.20 15.00 -0.63
C VAL A 73 4.27 13.83 -0.35
N ARG A 74 2.97 14.12 -0.43
CA ARG A 74 1.87 13.20 -0.17
C ARG A 74 0.86 13.12 -1.33
N PRO A 75 1.29 12.72 -2.55
CA PRO A 75 0.37 12.62 -3.68
C PRO A 75 -0.55 11.39 -3.56
N ALA A 76 -1.66 11.45 -4.29
CA ALA A 76 -2.57 10.32 -4.45
C ALA A 76 -2.22 9.47 -5.67
N LEU A 77 -2.21 8.15 -5.49
CA LEU A 77 -2.01 7.13 -6.50
C LEU A 77 -3.23 6.19 -6.56
N PHE A 78 -4.43 6.76 -6.63
CA PHE A 78 -5.69 5.99 -6.63
C PHE A 78 -5.80 4.98 -7.77
N GLU A 79 -6.45 3.85 -7.55
CA GLU A 79 -6.59 2.80 -8.58
C GLU A 79 -7.36 3.33 -9.79
N TYR A 80 -8.54 3.96 -9.60
CA TYR A 80 -9.32 4.45 -10.74
C TYR A 80 -8.51 5.38 -11.68
N PHE A 81 -7.60 6.17 -11.11
CA PHE A 81 -6.75 7.08 -11.87
C PHE A 81 -5.63 6.31 -12.60
N GLN A 82 -5.02 5.33 -11.95
CA GLN A 82 -3.96 4.52 -12.54
C GLN A 82 -4.50 3.56 -13.63
N GLU A 83 -5.71 3.03 -13.47
CA GLU A 83 -6.37 2.23 -14.51
C GLU A 83 -6.74 3.08 -15.73
N GLN A 84 -7.17 4.34 -15.51
CA GLN A 84 -7.55 5.23 -16.60
C GLN A 84 -6.35 5.76 -17.39
N TRP A 85 -5.24 6.09 -16.71
CA TRP A 85 -4.12 6.81 -17.32
C TRP A 85 -2.80 6.04 -17.35
N GLY A 86 -2.77 4.85 -16.78
CA GLY A 86 -1.58 4.01 -16.64
C GLY A 86 -0.84 4.23 -15.32
N TYR A 87 -0.29 3.14 -14.78
CA TYR A 87 0.47 3.12 -13.53
C TYR A 87 1.77 3.93 -13.60
N GLU A 88 2.37 4.04 -14.79
CA GLU A 88 3.66 4.73 -15.00
C GLU A 88 3.55 6.25 -15.11
N LEU A 89 2.34 6.81 -15.20
CA LEU A 89 2.12 8.22 -15.50
C LEU A 89 2.89 9.16 -14.55
N ARG A 90 2.95 8.83 -13.25
CA ARG A 90 3.59 9.69 -12.23
C ARG A 90 5.07 9.38 -12.00
N VAL A 91 5.65 8.37 -12.66
CA VAL A 91 7.06 7.98 -12.43
C VAL A 91 8.01 9.16 -12.66
N LYS A 92 7.85 9.88 -13.78
CA LYS A 92 8.66 11.08 -14.10
C LYS A 92 8.49 12.18 -13.06
N THR A 93 7.29 12.36 -12.52
CA THR A 93 7.02 13.33 -11.46
C THR A 93 7.75 12.97 -10.17
N PHE A 94 7.76 11.70 -9.77
CA PHE A 94 8.49 11.24 -8.59
C PHE A 94 10.02 11.30 -8.78
N GLU A 95 10.51 11.03 -9.99
CA GLU A 95 11.92 11.24 -10.35
C GLU A 95 12.31 12.72 -10.21
N HIS A 96 11.44 13.63 -10.66
CA HIS A 96 11.64 15.06 -10.50
C HIS A 96 11.71 15.45 -9.02
N TYR A 97 10.76 15.02 -8.20
CA TYR A 97 10.77 15.29 -6.76
C TYR A 97 12.03 14.76 -6.07
N LYS A 98 12.50 13.58 -6.46
CA LYS A 98 13.76 13.02 -5.96
C LYS A 98 14.96 13.90 -6.32
N LYS A 99 15.01 14.46 -7.54
CA LYS A 99 16.06 15.41 -7.95
C LYS A 99 16.03 16.71 -7.16
N LEU A 100 14.84 17.19 -6.79
CA LEU A 100 14.66 18.35 -5.90
C LEU A 100 15.03 18.05 -4.42
N GLY A 101 15.31 16.79 -4.09
CA GLY A 101 15.71 16.38 -2.74
C GLY A 101 14.57 15.88 -1.85
N ALA A 102 13.40 15.57 -2.42
CA ALA A 102 12.29 14.95 -1.68
C ALA A 102 12.73 13.64 -1.01
N LYS A 103 12.38 13.47 0.26
CA LYS A 103 12.68 12.28 1.05
C LYS A 103 11.45 11.81 1.80
N ASP A 104 11.42 10.50 2.07
CA ASP A 104 10.38 9.87 2.88
C ASP A 104 8.96 10.25 2.42
N ASN A 105 8.74 10.27 1.09
CA ASN A 105 7.42 10.52 0.51
C ASN A 105 6.44 9.44 0.95
N VAL A 106 5.19 9.86 1.13
CA VAL A 106 4.05 9.03 1.52
C VAL A 106 3.01 9.13 0.41
N VAL A 107 2.21 8.09 0.17
CA VAL A 107 1.19 8.15 -0.88
C VAL A 107 -0.17 7.72 -0.36
N PHE A 108 -1.21 8.32 -0.92
CA PHE A 108 -2.57 7.83 -0.75
C PHE A 108 -2.85 6.74 -1.78
N VAL A 109 -3.35 5.60 -1.32
CA VAL A 109 -3.74 4.48 -2.18
C VAL A 109 -5.16 4.03 -1.85
N GLY A 110 -5.75 3.25 -2.75
CA GLY A 110 -7.12 2.79 -2.68
C GLY A 110 -7.97 3.45 -3.75
N TYR A 111 -9.26 3.62 -3.47
CA TYR A 111 -10.27 4.13 -4.39
C TYR A 111 -10.34 3.29 -5.68
N PRO A 112 -11.11 2.19 -5.66
CA PRO A 112 -11.15 1.27 -6.77
C PRO A 112 -11.67 1.95 -8.04
N SER A 113 -11.24 1.43 -9.19
CA SER A 113 -11.90 1.71 -10.47
C SER A 113 -13.35 1.21 -10.42
N GLU A 114 -14.23 1.77 -11.26
CA GLU A 114 -15.64 1.32 -11.30
C GLU A 114 -15.77 -0.18 -11.62
N ALA A 115 -14.86 -0.73 -12.42
CA ALA A 115 -14.85 -2.17 -12.75
C ALA A 115 -14.42 -3.05 -11.57
N HIS A 116 -13.59 -2.53 -10.68
CA HIS A 116 -13.05 -3.25 -9.52
C HIS A 116 -13.74 -2.89 -8.21
N ARG A 117 -14.84 -2.13 -8.26
CA ARG A 117 -15.57 -1.67 -7.08
C ARG A 117 -16.68 -2.66 -6.71
N ASP A 118 -16.80 -2.94 -5.42
CA ASP A 118 -17.88 -3.75 -4.87
C ASP A 118 -19.24 -3.10 -5.13
N THR A 119 -20.16 -3.88 -5.72
CA THR A 119 -21.51 -3.42 -6.08
C THR A 119 -22.53 -3.58 -4.97
N THR A 120 -22.13 -4.13 -3.81
CA THR A 120 -23.00 -4.34 -2.66
C THR A 120 -23.47 -3.02 -2.05
N TYR A 121 -24.74 -2.94 -1.67
CA TYR A 121 -25.33 -1.81 -0.94
C TYR A 121 -25.55 -2.24 0.52
N TYR A 122 -24.79 -1.64 1.44
CA TYR A 122 -24.95 -1.90 2.88
C TYR A 122 -25.93 -0.94 3.56
N CYS A 123 -26.26 0.16 2.89
CA CYS A 123 -27.28 1.13 3.27
C CYS A 123 -28.08 1.50 2.02
N ASP A 124 -29.34 1.88 2.21
CA ASP A 124 -30.19 2.33 1.10
C ASP A 124 -29.50 3.44 0.32
N SER A 125 -29.47 3.31 -1.01
CA SER A 125 -28.84 4.22 -1.97
C SER A 125 -27.30 4.40 -1.92
N ILE A 126 -26.61 3.81 -0.94
CA ILE A 126 -25.14 3.94 -0.81
C ILE A 126 -24.45 2.62 -1.16
N ARG A 127 -23.78 2.63 -2.32
CA ARG A 127 -22.93 1.52 -2.78
C ARG A 127 -21.63 1.49 -1.97
N SER A 128 -21.12 0.28 -1.73
CA SER A 128 -19.79 0.01 -1.18
C SER A 128 -18.70 0.83 -1.89
N GLU A 129 -17.75 1.38 -1.14
CA GLU A 129 -16.53 2.05 -1.67
C GLU A 129 -15.31 1.10 -1.65
N PHE A 130 -15.54 -0.19 -1.36
CA PHE A 130 -14.49 -1.19 -1.30
C PHE A 130 -14.17 -1.79 -2.66
N PHE A 131 -13.00 -2.42 -2.73
CA PHE A 131 -12.64 -3.29 -3.86
C PHE A 131 -13.54 -4.52 -3.85
N LEU A 132 -14.01 -4.91 -5.03
CA LEU A 132 -14.60 -6.22 -5.25
C LEU A 132 -13.54 -7.30 -4.93
N ASN A 133 -13.98 -8.44 -4.39
CA ASN A 133 -13.11 -9.56 -4.03
C ASN A 133 -12.04 -9.25 -2.97
N MET A 134 -12.20 -8.20 -2.15
CA MET A 134 -11.19 -7.85 -1.13
C MET A 134 -10.87 -8.99 -0.14
N TYR A 135 -11.81 -9.93 0.06
CA TYR A 135 -11.66 -11.07 0.96
C TYR A 135 -11.15 -12.36 0.29
N THR A 136 -10.88 -12.36 -1.01
CA THR A 136 -10.23 -13.51 -1.67
C THR A 136 -8.76 -13.58 -1.22
N PRO A 137 -8.12 -14.76 -1.28
CA PRO A 137 -6.71 -14.89 -0.93
C PRO A 137 -5.85 -13.88 -1.70
N ILE A 138 -4.91 -13.22 -0.99
CA ILE A 138 -3.98 -12.24 -1.58
C ILE A 138 -2.95 -12.94 -2.48
N TRP A 139 -2.47 -14.09 -2.04
CA TRP A 139 -1.42 -14.88 -2.69
C TRP A 139 -2.05 -16.09 -3.38
N ASP A 140 -1.53 -16.42 -4.56
CA ASP A 140 -1.80 -17.67 -5.26
C ASP A 140 -0.49 -18.44 -5.49
N ASN A 141 -0.53 -19.56 -6.23
CA ASN A 141 0.65 -20.37 -6.53
C ASN A 141 1.48 -19.81 -7.70
N GLY A 142 1.33 -18.53 -8.05
CA GLY A 142 2.00 -17.94 -9.20
C GLY A 142 1.32 -18.27 -10.53
N GLU A 143 0.02 -18.57 -10.50
CA GLU A 143 -0.70 -19.24 -11.60
C GLU A 143 -0.74 -18.38 -12.87
N ASN A 144 -0.68 -17.04 -12.72
CA ASN A 144 -0.70 -16.08 -13.83
C ASN A 144 0.65 -15.39 -14.08
N GLY A 145 1.74 -15.93 -13.53
CA GLY A 145 3.08 -15.33 -13.65
C GLY A 145 3.29 -14.09 -12.75
N THR A 146 2.31 -13.75 -11.93
CA THR A 146 2.36 -12.78 -10.85
C THR A 146 2.42 -13.54 -9.52
N PRO A 147 3.05 -13.01 -8.46
CA PRO A 147 3.06 -13.71 -7.18
C PRO A 147 1.74 -13.58 -6.42
N TYR A 148 0.81 -12.73 -6.88
CA TYR A 148 -0.45 -12.38 -6.21
C TYR A 148 -1.64 -12.89 -7.02
N ASN A 149 -2.75 -13.12 -6.34
CA ASN A 149 -4.02 -13.48 -6.97
C ASN A 149 -4.62 -12.29 -7.73
N ASP A 150 -4.72 -12.38 -9.06
CA ASP A 150 -5.31 -11.34 -9.90
C ASP A 150 -6.81 -11.10 -9.63
N GLU A 151 -7.51 -12.08 -9.05
CA GLU A 151 -8.91 -11.92 -8.63
C GLU A 151 -9.05 -11.02 -7.41
N ASN A 152 -7.99 -10.86 -6.59
CA ASN A 152 -7.95 -9.88 -5.52
C ASN A 152 -7.46 -8.54 -6.08
N TYR A 153 -8.39 -7.72 -6.60
CA TYR A 153 -8.05 -6.47 -7.27
C TYR A 153 -7.23 -5.51 -6.41
N TYR A 154 -7.49 -5.47 -5.10
CA TYR A 154 -6.72 -4.64 -4.18
C TYR A 154 -5.26 -5.09 -4.08
N ALA A 155 -5.02 -6.41 -3.96
CA ALA A 155 -3.68 -6.98 -3.94
C ALA A 155 -2.94 -6.70 -5.25
N ALA A 156 -3.60 -6.90 -6.38
CA ALA A 156 -3.04 -6.64 -7.70
C ALA A 156 -2.63 -5.18 -7.89
N TYR A 157 -3.54 -4.26 -7.59
CA TYR A 157 -3.30 -2.81 -7.64
C TYR A 157 -2.14 -2.38 -6.73
N LEU A 158 -2.12 -2.85 -5.49
CA LEU A 158 -1.06 -2.52 -4.55
C LEU A 158 0.29 -3.06 -4.99
N TYR A 159 0.34 -4.32 -5.46
CA TYR A 159 1.57 -4.94 -5.91
C TYR A 159 2.18 -4.15 -7.07
N LYS A 160 1.37 -3.80 -8.08
CA LYS A 160 1.78 -2.99 -9.24
C LYS A 160 2.32 -1.62 -8.78
N THR A 161 1.53 -0.91 -7.97
CA THR A 161 1.88 0.43 -7.48
C THR A 161 3.17 0.40 -6.65
N VAL A 162 3.26 -0.50 -5.68
CA VAL A 162 4.41 -0.54 -4.77
C VAL A 162 5.67 -0.98 -5.49
N THR A 163 5.58 -1.97 -6.37
CA THR A 163 6.71 -2.42 -7.19
C THR A 163 7.30 -1.29 -8.01
N LEU A 164 6.43 -0.46 -8.60
CA LEU A 164 6.81 0.66 -9.45
C LEU A 164 7.38 1.85 -8.66
N TYR A 165 6.77 2.19 -7.52
CA TYR A 165 7.10 3.42 -6.78
C TYR A 165 8.05 3.22 -5.59
N LYS A 166 8.46 1.98 -5.27
CA LYS A 166 9.34 1.66 -4.11
C LYS A 166 10.65 2.47 -4.04
N SER A 167 11.17 2.92 -5.18
CA SER A 167 12.41 3.72 -5.24
C SER A 167 12.21 5.20 -4.89
N TYR A 168 10.96 5.64 -4.76
CA TYR A 168 10.55 7.05 -4.57
C TYR A 168 9.71 7.28 -3.32
N VAL A 169 9.05 6.24 -2.82
CA VAL A 169 8.08 6.29 -1.72
C VAL A 169 8.57 5.39 -0.60
N ASN A 170 8.43 5.86 0.64
CA ASN A 170 8.82 5.09 1.80
C ASN A 170 7.65 4.25 2.31
N PHE A 171 7.58 3.00 1.82
CA PHE A 171 6.61 2.01 2.29
C PHE A 171 7.01 1.32 3.62
N GLY A 172 8.22 1.55 4.13
CA GLY A 172 8.89 0.61 5.05
C GLY A 172 9.33 1.14 6.42
N LYS A 173 9.13 2.41 6.79
CA LYS A 173 9.58 2.91 8.11
C LYS A 173 8.51 2.97 9.19
N PHE A 174 7.25 3.08 8.80
CA PHE A 174 6.12 2.98 9.70
C PHE A 174 4.98 2.44 8.88
N GLY A 175 4.22 1.49 9.42
CA GLY A 175 3.04 1.04 8.69
C GLY A 175 1.98 2.13 8.44
N THR A 176 2.20 3.36 8.91
CA THR A 176 1.33 4.52 8.71
C THR A 176 1.60 5.28 7.41
N ASN A 177 2.57 4.87 6.60
CA ASN A 177 3.05 5.64 5.43
C ASN A 177 2.33 5.30 4.12
N LEU A 178 1.28 4.49 4.21
CA LEU A 178 0.30 4.25 3.17
C LEU A 178 -1.03 4.77 3.71
N ILE A 179 -1.52 5.89 3.20
CA ILE A 179 -2.82 6.37 3.65
C ILE A 179 -3.86 5.70 2.79
N ILE A 180 -4.31 4.55 3.27
CA ILE A 180 -5.47 3.85 2.71
C ILE A 180 -6.69 4.64 3.18
N ARG A 181 -7.27 5.44 2.29
CA ARG A 181 -8.59 6.03 2.53
C ARG A 181 -9.62 5.07 1.96
N SER A 182 -10.07 4.15 2.80
CA SER A 182 -11.35 3.46 2.63
C SER A 182 -12.19 3.78 3.88
N PRO A 183 -13.51 4.03 3.76
CA PRO A 183 -14.34 4.54 4.85
C PRO A 183 -14.47 3.63 6.08
N ARG A 184 -13.80 2.47 6.13
CA ARG A 184 -13.63 1.61 7.32
C ARG A 184 -12.75 0.41 6.95
N THR A 185 -11.43 0.48 7.11
CA THR A 185 -10.59 -0.72 6.86
C THR A 185 -10.34 -1.45 8.16
N LEU A 186 -10.85 -2.68 8.24
CA LEU A 186 -10.44 -3.69 9.21
C LEU A 186 -9.24 -4.46 8.62
N PHE A 187 -8.27 -4.74 9.47
CA PHE A 187 -6.91 -5.24 9.22
C PHE A 187 -6.75 -6.39 8.21
N THR A 188 -5.71 -6.31 7.38
CA THR A 188 -5.01 -7.48 6.80
C THR A 188 -3.53 -7.10 6.57
N LEU A 189 -2.60 -7.95 7.02
CA LEU A 189 -1.16 -7.77 6.85
C LEU A 189 -0.78 -8.08 5.39
N LEU A 190 -0.17 -7.14 4.66
CA LEU A 190 0.35 -7.37 3.31
C LEU A 190 1.85 -7.75 3.40
N GLU A 191 2.13 -9.04 3.49
CA GLU A 191 3.49 -9.54 3.29
C GLU A 191 3.77 -9.69 1.80
N LEU A 192 4.31 -8.67 1.11
CA LEU A 192 4.70 -8.86 -0.29
C LEU A 192 5.73 -9.99 -0.40
N GLY A 193 5.31 -11.09 -1.04
CA GLY A 193 6.05 -12.35 -1.11
C GLY A 193 7.49 -12.22 -1.61
N LYS A 194 8.33 -13.14 -1.13
CA LYS A 194 9.75 -13.29 -1.46
C LYS A 194 9.96 -13.50 -2.97
N THR A 195 10.58 -12.54 -3.64
CA THR A 195 11.50 -12.83 -4.76
C THR A 195 12.81 -12.08 -4.53
N GLY A 196 13.90 -12.84 -4.46
CA GLY A 196 15.30 -12.41 -4.50
C GLY A 196 15.64 -10.99 -4.01
N GLY A 197 15.87 -10.83 -2.71
CA GLY A 197 16.83 -9.83 -2.21
C GLY A 197 16.29 -8.48 -1.69
N ASN A 198 14.99 -8.18 -1.77
CA ASN A 198 14.42 -7.02 -1.04
C ASN A 198 13.01 -7.35 -0.55
N ILE A 199 12.87 -7.58 0.75
CA ILE A 199 11.55 -7.77 1.39
C ILE A 199 10.85 -6.40 1.41
N ILE A 200 9.73 -6.27 0.68
CA ILE A 200 8.82 -5.15 0.85
C ILE A 200 7.77 -5.57 1.87
N GLN A 201 8.04 -5.32 3.16
CA GLN A 201 7.00 -5.39 4.18
C GLN A 201 6.07 -4.18 3.98
N ILE A 202 4.90 -4.36 3.38
CA ILE A 202 3.83 -3.37 3.45
C ILE A 202 3.12 -3.60 4.78
N LEU A 203 3.62 -2.89 5.77
CA LEU A 203 2.96 -2.80 7.03
C LEU A 203 1.83 -1.78 6.90
N VAL A 204 0.59 -2.19 7.16
CA VAL A 204 -0.55 -1.27 7.29
C VAL A 204 -0.73 -1.03 8.79
N ASN A 205 0.05 -0.11 9.38
CA ASN A 205 -0.13 0.37 10.75
C ASN A 205 -1.23 1.42 10.82
N THR A 206 -2.18 1.05 11.66
CA THR A 206 -3.35 1.75 12.13
C THR A 206 -2.98 2.83 13.15
N ILE A 207 -2.88 4.10 12.75
CA ILE A 207 -3.04 5.25 13.68
C ILE A 207 -3.68 6.43 12.93
N PHE A 208 -5.01 6.59 13.05
CA PHE A 208 -5.73 7.86 13.30
C PHE A 208 -7.26 7.64 13.19
N MET A 209 -8.01 7.80 14.29
CA MET A 209 -9.35 8.39 14.27
C MET A 209 -9.86 8.65 15.69
N ARG A 210 -9.93 9.93 16.09
CA ARG A 210 -10.88 10.39 17.13
C ARG A 210 -11.58 11.71 16.80
N LEU A 211 -11.66 12.12 15.53
CA LEU A 211 -12.24 13.43 15.20
C LEU A 211 -13.24 13.49 14.03
N PHE A 212 -13.66 12.36 13.44
CA PHE A 212 -14.67 12.39 12.37
C PHE A 212 -15.70 11.27 12.52
N PHE A 213 -16.46 11.28 13.62
CA PHE A 213 -17.68 10.49 13.73
C PHE A 213 -18.80 11.34 14.29
N ASN A 214 -19.57 11.93 13.40
CA ASN A 214 -20.90 12.41 13.72
C ASN A 214 -21.80 12.32 12.48
N THR A 215 -21.99 11.12 11.94
CA THR A 215 -23.14 10.79 11.08
C THR A 215 -23.34 9.27 10.93
N SER A 216 -24.55 8.86 11.34
CA SER A 216 -25.38 7.69 10.99
C SER A 216 -25.06 6.27 11.53
N ASP A 217 -25.99 5.80 12.38
CA ASP A 217 -26.11 4.48 13.01
C ASP A 217 -26.21 3.27 12.06
N CYS A 218 -26.40 3.51 10.76
CA CYS A 218 -26.63 2.44 9.77
C CYS A 218 -25.44 1.48 9.64
N CYS A 219 -24.20 1.98 9.78
CA CYS A 219 -23.01 1.14 9.61
C CYS A 219 -22.72 0.21 10.80
N ALA A 220 -23.34 0.43 11.96
CA ALA A 220 -23.19 -0.49 13.09
C ALA A 220 -23.98 -1.80 12.88
N SER A 221 -25.08 -1.76 12.10
CA SER A 221 -25.91 -2.93 11.84
C SER A 221 -25.34 -3.86 10.77
N ALA A 222 -24.67 -3.34 9.73
CA ALA A 222 -24.05 -4.16 8.68
C ALA A 222 -22.91 -5.07 9.23
N MET A 223 -22.20 -4.63 10.28
CA MET A 223 -21.13 -5.40 10.91
C MET A 223 -21.62 -6.59 11.75
N LYS A 224 -22.90 -6.64 12.14
CA LYS A 224 -23.44 -7.82 12.86
C LYS A 224 -23.64 -9.04 11.95
N LEU A 225 -23.64 -8.85 10.63
CA LEU A 225 -23.88 -9.92 9.65
C LEU A 225 -22.60 -10.62 9.17
N SER A 226 -21.42 -9.99 9.31
CA SER A 226 -20.14 -10.66 9.04
C SER A 226 -19.59 -11.31 10.31
N LYS A 227 -20.23 -12.38 10.79
CA LYS A 227 -19.60 -13.28 11.77
C LYS A 227 -18.35 -13.90 11.13
N PRO A 228 -17.23 -14.01 11.86
CA PRO A 228 -16.08 -14.78 11.39
C PRO A 228 -16.49 -16.25 11.21
N LEU A 229 -16.07 -16.86 10.11
CA LEU A 229 -16.07 -18.31 9.96
C LEU A 229 -15.22 -18.89 11.10
N THR A 230 -15.88 -19.38 12.15
CA THR A 230 -15.25 -20.23 13.13
C THR A 230 -14.90 -21.54 12.43
N GLN A 231 -13.62 -21.74 12.13
CA GLN A 231 -13.08 -23.08 11.90
C GLN A 231 -13.35 -23.91 13.16
N LYS A 232 -14.36 -24.78 13.10
CA LYS A 232 -14.49 -25.88 14.04
C LYS A 232 -13.44 -26.92 13.68
N HIS A 233 -12.35 -26.96 14.44
CA HIS A 233 -11.59 -28.19 14.62
C HIS A 233 -12.28 -29.02 15.70
N THR A 234 -12.92 -30.10 15.27
CA THR A 234 -13.13 -31.37 16.00
C THR A 234 -13.24 -32.46 14.96
#